data_AF-A0A6L9IT88-F1
#
_entry.id   AF-A0A6L9IT88-F1
#
_cell.length_a   1.000
_cell.length_b   1.000
_cell.length_c   1.000
_cell.angle_alpha   90.00
_cell.angle_beta   90.00
_cell.angle_gamma   90.00
#
_symmetry.space_group_name_H-M   'P 1'
#
loop_
_entity.id
_entity.type
_entity.pdbx_description
1 polymer ?
#
loop_
_entity_poly.entity_id
_entity_poly.type
_entity_poly.pdbx_seq_one_letter_code
_entity_poly.pdbx_strand_id
1 'polypeptide(L)'
;MELQIAGLTLITSVLMVGALIVSLIPIVPGPALLWAISVLYAALTNFEMLTLPWLIVITLLMILASTSDFWAPFLGIRTRGASCSSIFGTIVGGLLGTFLIPIPILG
;
A
#
# COMPACT_ATOMS: atom_id res chain seq x y z
N MET A 1 -19.25 -16.72 -15.46
CA MET A 1 -17.90 -16.12 -15.40
C MET A 1 -17.93 -14.73 -14.80
N GLU A 2 -18.71 -13.77 -15.33
CA GLU A 2 -18.71 -12.39 -14.77
C GLU A 2 -19.09 -12.30 -13.28
N LEU A 3 -20.10 -13.05 -12.84
CA LEU A 3 -20.50 -13.08 -11.42
C LEU A 3 -19.42 -13.62 -10.48
N GLN A 4 -18.53 -14.51 -10.96
CA GLN A 4 -17.45 -15.08 -10.15
C GLN A 4 -16.30 -14.08 -9.98
N ILE A 5 -15.98 -13.34 -11.04
CA ILE A 5 -14.96 -12.29 -11.04
C ILE A 5 -15.43 -11.12 -10.17
N ALA A 6 -16.70 -10.70 -10.32
CA ALA A 6 -17.30 -9.68 -9.48
C ALA A 6 -17.28 -10.08 -7.99
N GLY A 7 -17.63 -11.33 -7.68
CA GLY A 7 -17.53 -11.85 -6.30
C GLY A 7 -16.09 -11.80 -5.75
N LEU A 8 -15.11 -12.22 -6.55
CA LEU A 8 -13.70 -12.22 -6.16
C LEU A 8 -13.17 -10.79 -5.93
N THR A 9 -13.50 -9.85 -6.83
CA THR A 9 -13.11 -8.43 -6.69
C THR A 9 -13.66 -7.82 -5.41
N LEU A 10 -14.92 -8.12 -5.06
CA LEU A 10 -15.58 -7.60 -3.86
C LEU A 10 -14.93 -8.16 -2.59
N ILE A 11 -14.67 -9.47 -2.55
CA ILE A 11 -14.00 -10.12 -1.42
C ILE A 11 -12.59 -9.54 -1.24
N THR A 12 -11.82 -9.43 -2.31
CA THR A 12 -10.48 -8.81 -2.28
C THR A 12 -10.53 -7.38 -1.77
N SER A 13 -11.49 -6.59 -2.23
CA SER A 13 -11.66 -5.19 -1.79
C SER A 13 -11.95 -5.10 -0.29
N VAL A 14 -12.83 -5.96 0.22
CA VAL A 14 -13.13 -6.03 1.66
C VAL A 14 -11.90 -6.46 2.45
N LEU A 15 -11.16 -7.47 1.97
CA LEU A 15 -9.92 -7.92 2.60
C LEU A 15 -8.84 -6.83 2.62
N MET A 16 -8.71 -6.04 1.56
CA MET A 16 -7.76 -4.93 1.49
C MET A 16 -8.11 -3.83 2.48
N VAL A 17 -9.39 -3.47 2.62
CA VAL A 17 -9.84 -2.51 3.64
C VAL A 17 -9.57 -3.05 5.04
N GLY A 18 -9.86 -4.34 5.28
CA GLY A 18 -9.53 -5.02 6.53
C GLY A 18 -8.02 -5.00 6.83
N ALA A 19 -7.19 -5.28 5.82
CA ALA A 19 -5.74 -5.25 5.92
C ALA A 19 -5.19 -3.86 6.24
N LEU A 20 -5.80 -2.80 5.70
CA LEU A 20 -5.48 -1.42 6.08
C LEU A 20 -5.77 -1.16 7.56
N ILE A 21 -6.88 -1.66 8.09
CA ILE A 21 -7.20 -1.52 9.52
C ILE A 21 -6.21 -2.34 10.38
N VAL A 22 -5.92 -3.58 9.97
CA VAL A 22 -4.93 -4.45 10.64
C VAL A 22 -3.54 -3.82 10.60
N SER A 23 -3.19 -3.04 9.57
CA SER A 23 -1.90 -2.35 9.51
C SER A 23 -1.68 -1.30 10.60
N LEU A 24 -2.75 -0.85 11.27
CA LEU A 24 -2.65 0.01 12.45
C LEU A 24 -2.14 -0.77 13.68
N ILE A 25 -2.17 -2.10 13.62
CA ILE A 25 -1.60 -2.98 14.63
C ILE A 25 -0.09 -3.11 14.34
N PRO A 26 0.80 -2.68 15.26
CA PRO A 26 2.25 -2.55 15.02
C PRO A 26 2.99 -3.89 14.83
N ILE A 27 2.27 -5.01 14.86
CA ILE A 27 2.84 -6.36 14.69
C ILE A 27 2.97 -6.72 13.22
N VAL A 28 2.10 -6.17 12.35
CA VAL A 28 2.00 -6.60 10.96
C VAL A 28 2.46 -5.49 10.02
N PRO A 29 3.47 -5.73 9.16
CA PRO A 29 3.84 -4.78 8.11
C PRO A 29 2.67 -4.65 7.12
N GLY A 30 1.91 -3.57 7.24
CA GLY A 30 0.75 -3.26 6.41
C GLY A 30 0.97 -3.42 4.91
N PRO A 31 2.07 -2.84 4.35
CA PRO A 31 2.37 -2.98 2.93
C PRO A 31 2.58 -4.43 2.48
N ALA A 32 3.20 -5.27 3.32
CA ALA A 32 3.40 -6.69 3.02
C ALA A 32 2.08 -7.48 3.02
N LEU A 33 1.16 -7.14 3.94
CA LEU A 33 -0.16 -7.76 4.01
C LEU A 33 -1.00 -7.43 2.77
N LEU A 34 -1.02 -6.16 2.35
CA LEU A 34 -1.70 -5.73 1.12
C LEU A 34 -1.11 -6.37 -0.14
N TRP A 35 0.22 -6.49 -0.19
CA TRP A 35 0.90 -7.19 -1.27
C TRP A 35 0.48 -8.66 -1.34
N ALA A 36 0.43 -9.37 -0.20
CA ALA A 36 0.05 -10.78 -0.18
C ALA A 36 -1.38 -11.01 -0.71
N ILE A 37 -2.32 -10.15 -0.34
CA ILE A 37 -3.70 -10.18 -0.85
C ILE A 37 -3.71 -9.92 -2.37
N SER A 38 -2.90 -8.97 -2.84
CA SER A 38 -2.81 -8.62 -4.26
C SER A 38 -2.23 -9.76 -5.11
N VAL A 39 -1.20 -10.46 -4.62
CA VAL A 39 -0.60 -11.62 -5.29
C VAL A 39 -1.59 -12.79 -5.33
N LEU A 40 -2.30 -13.04 -4.23
CA LEU A 40 -3.33 -14.09 -4.19
C LEU A 40 -4.45 -13.78 -5.20
N TYR A 41 -4.90 -12.53 -5.27
CA TYR A 41 -5.90 -12.09 -6.24
C TYR A 41 -5.41 -12.25 -7.69
N ALA A 42 -4.16 -11.90 -7.97
CA ALA A 42 -3.55 -12.09 -9.29
C ALA A 42 -3.49 -13.57 -9.69
N ALA A 43 -3.10 -14.44 -8.76
CA ALA A 43 -3.07 -15.89 -8.99
C ALA A 43 -4.47 -16.45 -9.27
N LEU A 44 -5.49 -16.00 -8.53
CA LEU A 44 -6.88 -16.44 -8.70
C LEU A 44 -7.54 -15.92 -9.99
N THR A 45 -7.04 -14.80 -10.53
CA THR A 45 -7.50 -14.22 -11.80
C THR A 45 -6.59 -14.57 -12.99
N ASN A 46 -5.66 -15.52 -12.83
CA ASN A 46 -4.68 -15.92 -13.85
C ASN A 46 -3.88 -14.74 -14.45
N PHE A 47 -3.62 -13.71 -13.64
CA PHE A 47 -2.92 -12.49 -14.04
C PHE A 47 -3.63 -11.66 -15.14
N GLU A 48 -4.93 -11.88 -15.37
CA GLU A 48 -5.70 -11.07 -16.33
C GLU A 48 -5.91 -9.63 -15.83
N MET A 49 -6.21 -9.47 -14.53
CA MET A 49 -6.44 -8.15 -13.94
C MET A 49 -5.17 -7.50 -13.39
N LEU A 50 -4.20 -8.32 -12.95
CA LEU A 50 -2.94 -7.86 -12.41
C LEU A 50 -1.80 -8.55 -13.15
N THR A 51 -1.29 -7.86 -14.17
CA THR A 51 -0.25 -8.42 -15.06
C THR A 51 1.11 -8.48 -14.37
N LEU A 52 2.02 -9.32 -14.89
CA LEU A 52 3.38 -9.48 -14.36
C LEU A 52 4.15 -8.16 -14.15
N PRO A 53 4.14 -7.19 -15.09
CA PRO A 53 4.80 -5.90 -14.88
C PRO A 53 4.29 -5.16 -13.65
N TRP A 54 2.96 -5.14 -13.45
CA TRP A 54 2.37 -4.50 -12.27
C TRP A 54 2.70 -5.25 -10.99
N LEU A 55 2.80 -6.58 -11.04
CA LEU A 55 3.21 -7.38 -9.88
C LEU A 55 4.64 -7.03 -9.43
N ILE A 56 5.55 -6.77 -10.37
CA ILE A 56 6.91 -6.30 -10.06
C ILE A 56 6.86 -4.94 -9.38
N VAL A 57 6.08 -4.00 -9.92
CA VAL A 57 5.93 -2.64 -9.37
C VAL A 57 5.40 -2.70 -7.93
N ILE A 58 4.30 -3.41 -7.68
CA ILE A 58 3.74 -3.51 -6.31
C ILE A 58 4.69 -4.22 -5.34
N THR A 59 5.50 -5.15 -5.83
CA THR A 59 6.51 -5.83 -5.00
C THR A 59 7.62 -4.87 -4.60
N LEU A 60 8.10 -4.05 -5.53
CA LEU A 60 9.06 -2.99 -5.25
C LEU A 60 8.49 -1.96 -4.27
N LEU A 61 7.24 -1.52 -4.47
CA LEU A 61 6.55 -0.60 -3.57
C LEU A 61 6.40 -1.20 -2.17
N MET A 62 6.05 -2.48 -2.07
CA MET A 62 5.97 -3.19 -0.78
C MET A 62 7.30 -3.19 -0.06
N ILE A 63 8.41 -3.49 -0.76
CA ILE A 63 9.75 -3.48 -0.17
C ILE A 63 10.12 -2.08 0.30
N LEU A 64 9.93 -1.06 -0.55
CA LEU A 64 10.26 0.33 -0.23
C LEU A 64 9.45 0.84 0.97
N ALA A 65 8.15 0.55 1.00
CA ALA A 65 7.27 0.95 2.09
C ALA A 65 7.60 0.22 3.40
N SER A 66 7.82 -1.10 3.35
CA SER A 66 8.14 -1.90 4.55
C SER A 66 9.55 -1.64 5.10
N THR A 67 10.45 -1.11 4.27
CA THR A 67 11.81 -0.73 4.68
C THR A 67 11.96 0.76 4.97
N SER A 68 10.89 1.54 4.82
CA SER A 68 10.91 2.99 5.01
C SER A 68 11.44 3.42 6.37
N ASP A 69 11.16 2.66 7.42
CA ASP A 69 11.66 2.93 8.77
C ASP A 69 13.19 2.92 8.88
N PHE A 70 13.90 2.23 7.99
CA PHE A 70 15.36 2.18 7.98
C PHE A 70 15.99 3.40 7.31
N TRP A 71 15.37 3.94 6.26
CA TRP A 71 15.97 5.02 5.45
C TRP A 71 15.32 6.39 5.63
N ALA A 72 14.05 6.44 6.05
CA ALA A 72 13.34 7.68 6.36
C ALA A 72 14.09 8.55 7.39
N PRO A 73 14.70 8.00 8.47
CA PRO A 73 15.49 8.80 9.39
C PRO A 73 16.72 9.45 8.76
N PHE A 74 17.35 8.81 7.76
CA PHE A 74 18.49 9.40 7.04
C PHE A 74 18.10 10.59 6.16
N LEU A 75 16.83 10.65 5.72
CA LEU A 75 16.27 11.80 5.00
C LEU A 75 15.79 12.92 5.94
N GLY A 76 16.13 12.86 7.23
CA GLY A 76 15.78 13.88 8.21
C GLY A 76 14.39 13.72 8.83
N ILE A 77 13.67 12.61 8.55
CA ILE A 77 12.40 12.29 9.19
C ILE A 77 12.69 11.80 10.62
N ARG A 78 12.73 12.74 11.57
CA ARG A 78 12.91 12.43 13.00
C ARG A 78 11.60 11.87 13.57
N THR A 79 11.57 10.57 13.83
CA THR A 79 10.47 9.84 14.50
C THR A 79 10.31 10.17 15.99
N ARG A 80 10.95 11.24 16.49
CA ARG A 80 10.98 11.58 17.92
C ARG A 80 9.69 12.28 18.34
N GLY A 81 8.68 11.48 18.67
CA GLY A 81 7.45 11.90 19.35
C GLY A 81 6.39 12.46 18.43
N ALA A 82 5.15 11.98 18.60
CA ALA A 82 3.96 12.54 17.98
C ALA A 82 3.64 13.91 18.60
N SER A 83 4.39 14.95 18.20
CA SER A 83 3.95 16.32 18.46
C SER A 83 2.73 16.64 17.58
N CYS A 84 1.84 17.53 18.02
CA CYS A 84 0.72 17.97 17.18
C CYS A 84 1.18 18.52 15.82
N SER A 85 2.39 19.11 15.77
CA SER A 85 3.01 19.58 14.52
C SER A 85 3.45 18.42 13.63
N SER A 86 3.86 17.30 14.20
CA SER A 86 4.29 16.11 13.46
C SER A 86 3.10 15.49 12.71
N ILE A 87 1.94 15.39 13.38
CA ILE A 87 0.70 14.84 12.80
C ILE A 87 0.18 15.73 11.66
N PHE A 88 0.18 17.05 11.88
CA PHE A 88 -0.23 17.97 10.82
C PHE A 88 0.74 17.95 9.64
N GLY A 89 2.05 17.85 9.92
CA GLY A 89 3.08 17.69 8.90
C GLY A 89 2.93 16.41 8.07
N THR A 90 2.57 15.27 8.66
CA THR A 90 2.32 14.03 7.91
C THR A 90 1.01 14.08 7.11
N ILE A 91 -0.06 14.68 7.64
CA ILE A 91 -1.32 14.82 6.91
C ILE A 91 -1.13 15.75 5.70
N VAL A 92 -0.56 16.93 5.92
CA VAL A 92 -0.33 17.91 4.85
C VAL A 92 0.72 17.40 3.88
N GLY A 93 1.83 16.82 4.36
CA GLY A 93 2.85 16.22 3.52
C GLY A 93 2.34 15.04 2.70
N GLY A 94 1.45 14.21 3.25
CA GLY A 94 0.77 13.13 2.54
C GLY A 94 -0.14 13.64 1.44
N LEU A 95 -1.03 14.60 1.76
CA LEU A 95 -1.90 15.25 0.76
C LEU A 95 -1.07 15.92 -0.34
N LEU A 96 -0.13 16.78 0.06
CA LEU A 96 0.73 17.49 -0.88
C LEU A 96 1.54 16.52 -1.72
N GLY A 97 2.07 15.44 -1.15
CA GLY A 97 2.75 14.38 -1.91
C GLY A 97 1.86 13.74 -2.96
N THR A 98 0.59 13.47 -2.64
CA THR A 98 -0.40 12.93 -3.60
C THR A 98 -0.66 13.87 -4.78
N PHE A 99 -0.63 15.19 -4.58
CA PHE A 99 -0.90 16.17 -5.65
C PHE A 99 0.36 16.70 -6.35
N LEU A 100 1.49 16.84 -5.65
CA LEU A 100 2.74 17.42 -6.15
C LEU A 100 3.70 16.40 -6.74
N ILE A 101 3.60 15.13 -6.35
CA ILE A 101 4.29 14.06 -7.04
C ILE A 101 3.27 13.42 -7.97
N PRO A 102 3.14 13.91 -9.23
CA PRO A 102 2.36 13.23 -10.23
C PRO A 102 3.17 12.00 -10.63
N ILE A 103 3.22 10.98 -9.77
CA ILE A 103 3.52 9.62 -10.22
C ILE A 103 2.21 9.18 -10.86
N PRO A 104 2.12 9.13 -12.20
CA PRO A 104 0.96 8.59 -12.85
C PRO A 104 1.10 7.07 -12.69
N ILE A 105 0.67 6.54 -11.55
CA ILE A 105 0.49 5.10 -11.39
C ILE A 105 -0.76 4.64 -12.16
N LEU A 106 -1.60 5.58 -12.60
CA LEU A 106 -2.71 5.34 -13.53
C LEU A 106 -2.82 6.50 -14.54
N GLY A 107 -2.16 6.31 -15.67
CA GLY A 107 -2.57 6.76 -17.00
C GLY A 107 -2.42 5.58 -17.93
#